data_AF-A0A2S1P8V9-F1
#
_entry.id   AF-A0A2S1P8V9-F1
#
_cell.length_a   1.000
_cell.length_b   1.000
_cell.length_c   1.000
_cell.angle_alpha   90.00
_cell.angle_beta   90.00
_cell.angle_gamma   90.00
#
_symmetry.space_group_name_H-M   'P 1'
#
loop_
_entity.id
_entity.type
_entity.pdbx_description
1 polymer ?
#
loop_
_entity_poly.entity_id
_entity_poly.type
_entity_poly.pdbx_seq_one_letter_code
_entity_poly.pdbx_strand_id
1 'polypeptide(L)'
;MINAKPISAAVKEFFGSSQLSQFMDQNNPLSEITHKRRISALGPGGLTRERAGFEVRDVHPTHYGRVCPIETPEGPNIGLLNSLSVYAQTNEYGF
;
A
#
# COMPACT_ATOMS: atom_id res chain seq x y z
N MET A 1 -35.48 10.45 12.73
CA MET A 1 -34.58 9.49 13.42
C MET A 1 -33.60 8.97 12.38
N ILE A 2 -32.29 9.17 12.56
CA ILE A 2 -31.28 8.72 11.60
C ILE A 2 -30.90 7.28 11.94
N ASN A 3 -30.86 6.39 10.94
CA ASN A 3 -30.46 4.99 11.10
C ASN A 3 -28.94 4.86 10.94
N ALA A 4 -28.25 4.41 12.00
CA ALA A 4 -26.79 4.22 12.00
C ALA A 4 -26.33 2.89 11.39
N LYS A 5 -27.24 1.90 11.22
CA LYS A 5 -26.92 0.57 10.68
C LYS A 5 -26.14 0.57 9.35
N PRO A 6 -26.48 1.38 8.33
CA PRO A 6 -25.72 1.38 7.07
C PRO A 6 -24.28 1.87 7.25
N ILE A 7 -24.03 2.83 8.15
CA ILE A 7 -22.69 3.35 8.43
C ILE A 7 -21.86 2.26 9.12
N SER A 8 -22.42 1.61 10.15
CA SER A 8 -21.73 0.52 10.84
C SER A 8 -21.44 -0.67 9.93
N ALA A 9 -22.35 -1.01 9.00
CA ALA A 9 -22.13 -2.07 8.03
C ALA A 9 -20.98 -1.74 7.06
N ALA A 10 -20.95 -0.52 6.51
CA ALA A 10 -19.91 -0.09 5.58
C ALA A 10 -18.51 -0.09 6.24
N VAL A 11 -18.41 0.38 7.48
CA VAL A 11 -17.14 0.36 8.23
C VAL A 11 -16.69 -1.08 8.51
N LYS A 12 -17.60 -1.96 8.90
CA LYS A 12 -17.29 -3.37 9.17
C LYS A 12 -16.82 -4.10 7.92
N GLU A 13 -17.46 -3.84 6.78
CA GLU A 13 -17.06 -4.41 5.48
C GLU A 13 -15.66 -3.93 5.09
N PHE A 14 -15.39 -2.62 5.22
CA PHE A 14 -14.08 -2.07 4.91
C PHE A 14 -12.96 -2.73 5.72
N PHE A 15 -13.07 -2.81 7.05
CA PHE A 15 -12.01 -3.41 7.87
C PHE A 15 -11.98 -4.94 7.80
N GLY A 16 -13.10 -5.59 7.50
CA GLY A 16 -13.23 -7.05 7.51
C GLY A 16 -12.75 -7.73 6.22
N SER A 17 -12.95 -7.12 5.05
CA SER A 17 -12.71 -7.77 3.76
C SER A 17 -12.04 -6.90 2.69
N SER A 18 -11.69 -5.64 2.98
CA SER A 18 -10.98 -4.80 2.02
C SER A 18 -9.59 -5.36 1.69
N GLN A 19 -9.19 -5.27 0.42
CA GLN A 19 -7.85 -5.64 -0.05
C GLN A 19 -6.73 -4.83 0.62
N LEU A 20 -7.06 -3.62 1.12
CA LEU A 20 -6.12 -2.76 1.84
C LEU A 20 -6.06 -3.10 3.34
N SER A 21 -7.05 -3.80 3.88
CA SER A 21 -7.06 -4.28 5.27
C SER A 21 -6.35 -5.63 5.34
N GLN A 22 -5.03 -5.58 5.51
CA GLN A 22 -4.17 -6.78 5.48
C GLN A 22 -3.91 -7.30 6.90
N PHE A 23 -3.76 -8.62 7.01
CA PHE A 23 -3.29 -9.22 8.25
C PHE A 23 -1.81 -8.87 8.46
N MET A 24 -1.49 -8.28 9.61
CA MET A 24 -0.15 -7.76 9.89
C MET A 24 0.88 -8.88 10.02
N ASP A 25 2.09 -8.62 9.52
CA ASP A 25 3.24 -9.49 9.73
C ASP A 25 3.93 -9.08 11.04
N GLN A 26 3.92 -9.97 12.02
CA GLN A 26 4.42 -9.73 13.37
C GLN A 26 5.52 -10.73 13.77
N ASN A 27 6.22 -11.30 12.78
CA ASN A 27 7.30 -12.24 13.05
C ASN A 27 8.48 -11.60 13.81
N ASN A 28 8.74 -10.31 13.57
CA ASN A 28 9.78 -9.55 14.25
C ASN A 28 9.47 -8.03 14.16
N PRO A 29 10.12 -7.19 14.99
CA PRO A 29 9.85 -5.75 15.01
C PRO A 29 10.13 -5.04 13.68
N LEU A 30 11.11 -5.51 12.89
CA LEU A 30 11.44 -4.92 11.59
C LEU A 30 10.34 -5.22 10.57
N SER A 31 9.85 -6.46 10.50
CA SER A 31 8.70 -6.85 9.67
C SER A 31 7.47 -5.99 9.97
N GLU A 32 7.20 -5.73 11.25
CA GLU A 32 6.06 -4.90 11.66
C GLU A 32 6.21 -3.45 11.17
N ILE A 33 7.39 -2.86 11.34
CA ILE A 33 7.67 -1.49 10.88
C ILE A 33 7.60 -1.40 9.35
N THR A 34 8.22 -2.34 8.64
CA THR A 34 8.18 -2.41 7.17
C THR A 34 6.74 -2.54 6.66
N HIS A 35 5.93 -3.43 7.26
CA HIS A 35 4.55 -3.62 6.83
C HIS A 35 3.74 -2.33 6.99
N LYS A 36 3.87 -1.65 8.14
CA LYS A 36 3.18 -0.37 8.38
C LYS A 36 3.62 0.77 7.46
N ARG A 37 4.85 0.72 6.92
CA ARG A 37 5.41 1.73 6.01
C ARG A 37 5.33 1.34 4.53
N ARG A 38 4.60 0.29 4.20
CA ARG A 38 4.42 -0.20 2.82
C ARG A 38 3.35 0.60 2.10
N ILE A 39 3.60 0.89 0.83
CA ILE A 39 2.67 1.52 -0.11
C ILE A 39 2.30 0.49 -1.19
N SER A 40 1.01 0.41 -1.50
CA SER A 40 0.48 -0.48 -2.53
C SER A 40 -0.16 0.30 -3.67
N ALA A 41 0.27 0.02 -4.89
CA ALA A 41 -0.42 0.46 -6.11
C ALA A 41 -1.64 -0.44 -6.45
N LEU A 42 -1.82 -1.54 -5.72
CA LEU A 42 -2.92 -2.48 -5.86
C LEU A 42 -4.07 -2.11 -4.92
N GLY A 43 -5.31 -2.22 -5.41
CA GLY A 43 -6.52 -2.02 -4.61
C GLY A 43 -7.69 -1.50 -5.46
N PRO A 44 -8.87 -1.26 -4.85
CA PRO A 44 -9.99 -0.61 -5.52
C PRO A 44 -9.58 0.76 -6.07
N GLY A 45 -9.69 0.97 -7.38
CA GLY A 45 -9.25 2.19 -8.06
C GLY A 45 -7.75 2.25 -8.40
N GLY A 46 -6.98 1.24 -8.01
CA GLY A 46 -5.57 1.07 -8.37
C GLY A 46 -5.36 0.16 -9.57
N LEU A 47 -4.13 -0.31 -9.73
CA LEU A 47 -3.75 -1.26 -10.77
C LEU A 47 -4.11 -2.70 -10.38
N THR A 48 -4.38 -3.55 -11.37
CA THR A 48 -4.40 -5.01 -11.18
C THR A 48 -3.07 -5.61 -11.61
N ARG A 49 -2.69 -6.75 -11.04
CA ARG A 49 -1.39 -7.41 -11.31
C ARG A 49 -1.21 -7.74 -12.78
N GLU A 50 -2.30 -8.10 -13.45
CA GLU A 50 -2.34 -8.53 -14.85
C GLU A 50 -2.33 -7.35 -15.83
N ARG A 51 -2.77 -6.15 -15.38
CA ARG A 51 -2.82 -4.93 -16.20
C ARG A 51 -1.64 -4.00 -15.99
N ALA A 52 -0.85 -4.22 -14.94
CA ALA A 52 0.36 -3.44 -14.67
C ALA A 52 1.46 -3.77 -15.69
N GLY A 53 1.67 -2.84 -16.63
CA GLY A 53 2.74 -2.91 -17.63
C GLY A 53 4.15 -2.78 -17.05
N PHE A 54 5.14 -2.87 -17.92
CA PHE A 54 6.56 -2.78 -17.52
C PHE A 54 6.92 -1.37 -16.99
N GLU A 55 6.40 -0.32 -17.63
CA GLU A 55 6.73 1.08 -17.30
C GLU A 55 6.36 1.47 -15.86
N VAL A 56 5.26 0.95 -15.33
CA VAL A 56 4.80 1.25 -13.96
C VAL A 56 5.57 0.48 -12.87
N ARG A 57 6.34 -0.55 -13.27
CA ARG A 57 7.14 -1.37 -12.35
C ARG A 57 8.59 -0.90 -12.25
N ASP A 58 9.03 -0.09 -13.21
CA ASP A 58 10.41 0.40 -13.27
C ASP A 58 10.67 1.52 -12.23
N VAL A 59 11.93 1.70 -11.87
CA VAL A 59 12.34 2.73 -10.91
C VAL A 59 12.51 4.06 -11.64
N HIS A 60 11.66 5.02 -11.30
CA HIS A 60 11.77 6.38 -11.83
C HIS A 60 12.73 7.23 -10.97
N PRO A 61 13.54 8.15 -11.57
CA PRO A 61 14.45 9.02 -10.81
C PRO A 61 13.77 9.85 -9.70
N THR A 62 12.48 10.15 -9.82
CA THR A 62 11.71 10.89 -8.80
C THR A 62 11.48 10.09 -7.50
N HIS A 63 11.70 8.77 -7.52
CA HIS A 63 11.64 7.92 -6.33
C HIS A 63 12.75 8.28 -5.34
N TYR A 64 13.86 8.86 -5.80
CA TYR A 64 14.99 9.22 -4.96
C TYR A 64 14.57 10.07 -3.76
N GLY A 65 14.79 9.54 -2.56
CA GLY A 65 14.45 10.18 -1.28
C GLY A 65 12.99 10.04 -0.84
N ARG A 66 12.10 9.48 -1.67
CA ARG A 66 10.66 9.31 -1.37
C ARG A 66 10.27 7.83 -1.22
N VAL A 67 10.62 7.02 -2.22
CA VAL A 67 10.26 5.60 -2.30
C VAL A 67 11.56 4.78 -2.35
N CYS A 68 11.62 3.70 -1.58
CA CYS A 68 12.77 2.81 -1.58
C CYS A 68 12.84 2.05 -2.92
N PRO A 69 13.92 2.17 -3.71
CA PRO A 69 14.02 1.47 -4.99
C PRO A 69 14.46 0.00 -4.85
N ILE A 70 14.82 -0.43 -3.64
CA ILE A 70 15.39 -1.75 -3.36
C ILE A 70 14.35 -2.69 -2.75
N GLU A 71 13.57 -2.20 -1.78
CA GLU A 71 12.62 -3.01 -1.03
C GLU A 71 11.29 -3.16 -1.79
N THR A 72 11.30 -4.08 -2.75
CA THR A 72 10.11 -4.57 -3.47
C THR A 72 10.06 -6.10 -3.31
N PRO A 73 8.87 -6.71 -3.15
CA PRO A 73 8.76 -8.16 -3.19
C PRO A 73 9.12 -8.66 -4.59
N GLU A 74 9.71 -9.85 -4.63
CA GLU A 74 9.99 -10.55 -5.88
C GLU A 74 8.71 -11.15 -6.48
N GLY A 75 8.79 -11.52 -7.77
CA GLY A 75 7.72 -12.20 -8.48
C GLY A 75 6.62 -11.25 -8.99
N PRO A 76 5.33 -11.68 -9.03
CA PRO A 76 4.26 -10.95 -9.72
C PRO A 76 4.00 -9.53 -9.22
N ASN A 77 4.38 -9.23 -7.97
CA ASN A 77 4.15 -7.94 -7.32
C ASN A 77 5.35 -6.97 -7.42
N ILE A 78 6.41 -7.35 -8.13
CA ILE A 78 7.61 -6.51 -8.27
C ILE A 78 7.25 -5.13 -8.83
N GLY A 79 7.70 -4.07 -8.15
CA GLY A 79 7.45 -2.67 -8.48
C GLY A 79 6.05 -2.14 -8.10
N LEU A 80 5.11 -3.01 -7.72
CA LEU A 80 3.73 -2.63 -7.38
C LEU A 80 3.49 -2.47 -5.87
N LEU A 81 4.37 -3.06 -5.07
CA LEU A 81 4.44 -2.90 -3.62
C LEU A 81 5.81 -2.32 -3.30
N ASN A 82 5.83 -1.13 -2.73
CA ASN A 82 7.08 -0.42 -2.40
C ASN A 82 7.06 0.04 -0.95
N SER A 83 8.24 0.35 -0.41
CA SER A 83 8.36 0.94 0.93
C SER A 83 8.67 2.42 0.87
N LEU A 84 8.21 3.19 1.87
CA LEU A 84 8.64 4.55 2.08
C LEU A 84 10.14 4.62 2.41
N SER A 85 10.83 5.62 1.86
CA SER A 85 12.19 5.96 2.30
C SER A 85 12.22 6.39 3.77
N VAL A 86 13.40 6.34 4.39
CA VAL A 86 13.57 6.58 5.84
C VAL A 86 13.04 7.96 6.27
N TYR A 87 13.39 9.01 5.51
CA TYR A 87 13.00 10.39 5.81
C TYR A 87 11.80 10.89 5.00
N ALA A 88 11.14 10.03 4.22
CA ALA A 88 9.98 10.40 3.43
C ALA A 88 8.76 10.67 4.33
N GLN A 89 8.01 11.72 4.00
CA GLN A 89 6.79 12.13 4.66
C GLN A 89 5.76 12.56 3.61
N THR A 90 4.49 12.29 3.87
CA THR A 90 3.37 12.75 3.03
C THR A 90 3.00 14.17 3.40
N ASN A 91 2.82 15.03 2.41
CA ASN A 91 2.30 16.38 2.60
C ASN A 91 0.77 16.40 2.76
N GLU A 92 0.20 17.59 2.96
CA GLU A 92 -1.24 17.81 3.17
C GLU A 92 -2.10 17.39 1.97
N TYR A 93 -1.51 17.30 0.78
CA TYR A 93 -2.19 16.91 -0.46
C TYR A 93 -1.99 15.42 -0.80
N GLY A 94 -1.21 14.69 -0.01
CA GLY A 94 -0.94 13.26 -0.21
C GLY A 94 0.24 12.93 -1.12
N PHE A 95 1.15 13.88 -1.39
CA PHE A 95 2.42 13.63 -2.09
C PHE A 95 3.60 13.41 -1.13
#